data_AF-A0A9D4K304-F1
#
_entry.id   AF-A0A9D4K304-F1
#
_cell.length_a   1.000
_cell.length_b   1.000
_cell.length_c   1.000
_cell.angle_alpha   90.00
_cell.angle_beta   90.00
_cell.angle_gamma   90.00
#
_symmetry.space_group_name_H-M   'P 1'
#
loop_
_entity.id
_entity.type
_entity.pdbx_description
1 polymer ?
#
loop_
_entity_poly.entity_id
_entity_poly.type
_entity_poly.pdbx_seq_one_letter_code
_entity_poly.pdbx_strand_id
1 'polypeptide(L)'
;MADSLEALEKRLEMLETKVFGASNKDAHYPRSVTQSKCTDTLANVQTRLGKSVAGKKKINRIFERLNELQDCLDPAKADEMTLSDDAKVEVILAEEDLLLQQSARLETLEQLKGSLDSEHIKAVPGLGGRLQELSQVQLRQQDEAGHMSEQAYELLTRYNSIVNLLSKQFVQWDETLTRLEQAKFTKKPLD
;
A
#
# COMPACT_ATOMS: atom_id res chain seq x y z
N MET A 1 13.54 18.34 -8.74
CA MET A 1 13.87 19.53 -9.55
C MET A 1 15.31 19.99 -9.30
N ALA A 2 15.73 20.17 -8.03
CA ALA A 2 17.14 20.49 -7.71
C ALA A 2 18.11 19.31 -7.99
N ASP A 3 17.80 18.09 -7.53
CA ASP A 3 18.64 16.90 -7.76
C ASP A 3 18.87 16.58 -9.24
N SER A 4 17.87 16.81 -10.08
CA SER A 4 17.96 16.59 -11.53
C SER A 4 18.85 17.62 -12.22
N LEU A 5 18.90 18.85 -11.70
CA LEU A 5 19.76 19.92 -12.24
C LEU A 5 21.21 19.68 -11.82
N GLU A 6 21.44 19.32 -10.56
CA GLU A 6 22.77 19.02 -10.05
C GLU A 6 23.40 17.79 -10.72
N ALA A 7 22.60 16.74 -10.98
CA ALA A 7 23.04 15.58 -11.75
C ALA A 7 23.41 15.95 -13.20
N LEU A 8 22.67 16.88 -13.81
CA LEU A 8 22.94 17.33 -15.17
C LEU A 8 24.20 18.20 -15.23
N GLU A 9 24.41 19.08 -14.25
CA GLU A 9 25.62 19.90 -14.12
C GLU A 9 26.87 19.04 -13.94
N LYS A 10 26.84 18.04 -13.05
CA LYS A 10 27.95 17.07 -12.89
C LYS A 10 28.25 16.33 -14.19
N ARG A 11 27.21 15.94 -14.93
CA ARG A 11 27.38 15.26 -16.21
C ARG A 11 27.98 16.18 -17.28
N LEU A 12 27.57 17.45 -17.28
CA LEU A 12 28.08 18.47 -18.19
C LEU A 12 29.56 18.76 -17.89
N GLU A 13 29.92 18.92 -16.62
CA GLU A 13 31.30 19.11 -16.17
C GLU A 13 32.21 17.92 -16.56
N MET A 14 31.73 16.69 -16.40
CA MET A 14 32.45 15.50 -16.86
C MET A 14 32.67 15.51 -18.38
N LEU A 15 31.67 15.96 -19.15
CA LEU A 15 31.74 16.00 -20.61
C LEU A 15 32.70 17.09 -21.09
N GLU A 16 32.64 18.27 -20.47
CA GLU A 16 33.58 19.38 -20.74
C GLU A 16 35.02 18.99 -20.42
N THR A 17 35.24 18.33 -19.29
CA THR A 17 36.57 17.85 -18.89
C THR A 17 37.10 16.80 -19.87
N LYS A 18 36.25 15.93 -20.41
CA LYS A 18 36.66 14.94 -21.42
C LYS A 18 37.01 15.56 -22.77
N VAL A 19 36.34 16.63 -23.18
CA VAL A 19 36.53 17.26 -24.49
C VAL A 19 37.65 18.30 -24.48
N PHE A 20 37.72 19.14 -23.44
CA PHE A 20 38.68 20.25 -23.35
C PHE A 20 39.84 20.01 -22.37
N GLY A 21 39.77 18.97 -21.54
CA GLY A 21 40.80 18.65 -20.55
C GLY A 21 41.01 19.78 -19.54
N ALA A 22 42.28 20.07 -19.22
CA ALA A 22 42.68 21.18 -18.36
C ALA A 22 42.82 22.53 -19.11
N SER A 23 42.37 22.61 -20.36
CA SER A 23 42.48 23.82 -21.17
C SER A 23 41.35 24.81 -20.85
N ASN A 24 41.59 26.10 -21.10
CA ASN A 24 40.64 27.16 -20.79
C ASN A 24 39.31 26.95 -21.56
N LYS A 25 38.23 26.65 -20.83
CA LYS A 25 36.92 26.26 -21.37
C LYS A 25 36.31 27.31 -22.31
N ASP A 26 36.59 28.59 -22.06
CA ASP A 26 36.05 29.72 -22.85
C ASP A 26 36.94 30.14 -24.03
N ALA A 27 38.20 29.69 -24.09
CA ALA A 27 39.15 30.10 -25.12
C ALA A 27 39.11 29.23 -26.40
N HIS A 28 38.45 28.08 -26.34
CA HIS A 28 38.35 27.10 -27.43
C HIS A 28 36.91 26.76 -27.82
N TYR A 29 35.92 27.48 -27.30
CA TYR A 29 34.61 27.50 -27.92
C TYR A 29 34.77 28.14 -29.31
N PRO A 30 34.44 27.46 -30.41
CA PRO A 30 34.79 27.93 -31.75
C PRO A 30 33.97 29.17 -32.10
N ARG A 31 34.50 30.35 -31.76
CA ARG A 31 33.96 31.65 -32.17
C ARG A 31 34.40 32.03 -33.59
N SER A 32 35.37 31.31 -34.16
CA SER A 32 35.91 31.57 -35.49
C SER A 32 36.20 30.26 -36.25
N VAL A 33 35.98 30.31 -37.56
CA VAL A 33 36.20 29.27 -38.58
C VAL A 33 37.65 28.74 -38.61
N THR A 34 38.60 29.41 -37.94
CA THR A 34 40.03 29.07 -37.92
C THR A 34 40.50 28.20 -36.75
N GLN A 35 39.68 27.96 -35.72
CA GLN A 35 39.98 26.94 -34.71
C GLN A 35 39.43 25.59 -35.18
N SER A 36 40.33 24.65 -35.50
CA SER A 36 39.94 23.33 -36.00
C SER A 36 39.04 22.64 -34.98
N LYS A 37 37.82 22.28 -35.40
CA LYS A 37 36.87 21.56 -34.55
C LYS A 37 37.52 20.22 -34.15
N CYS A 38 37.27 19.75 -32.93
CA CYS A 38 37.74 18.44 -32.47
C CYS A 38 37.33 17.30 -33.42
N THR A 39 36.23 17.47 -34.15
CA THR A 39 35.77 16.57 -35.21
C THR A 39 36.73 16.49 -36.38
N ASP A 40 37.33 17.61 -36.77
CA ASP A 40 38.21 17.71 -37.94
C ASP A 40 39.60 17.17 -37.60
N THR A 41 40.08 17.40 -36.37
CA THR A 41 41.32 16.79 -35.88
C THR A 41 41.16 15.28 -35.71
N LEU A 42 40.02 14.82 -35.18
CA LEU A 42 39.72 13.38 -35.08
C LEU A 42 39.61 12.72 -36.46
N ALA A 43 38.93 13.34 -37.43
CA ALA A 43 38.86 12.85 -38.80
C ALA A 43 40.25 12.80 -39.48
N ASN A 44 41.10 13.80 -39.23
CA ASN A 44 42.48 13.80 -39.70
C ASN A 44 43.32 12.69 -39.06
N VAL A 45 43.13 12.41 -37.77
CA VAL A 45 43.78 11.28 -37.10
C VAL A 45 43.27 9.95 -37.67
N GLN A 46 41.97 9.79 -37.86
CA GLN A 46 41.36 8.59 -38.44
C GLN A 46 41.87 8.32 -39.86
N THR A 47 41.97 9.34 -40.71
CA THR A 47 42.50 9.19 -42.07
C THR A 47 44.01 8.87 -42.07
N ARG A 48 44.80 9.46 -41.17
CA ARG A 48 46.22 9.12 -40.99
C ARG A 48 46.40 7.69 -40.48
N LEU A 49 45.58 7.28 -39.54
CA LEU A 49 45.59 5.94 -38.96
C LEU A 49 45.18 4.90 -40.01
N GLY A 50 44.12 5.18 -40.79
CA GLY A 50 43.72 4.37 -41.94
C GLY A 50 44.82 4.22 -42.98
N LYS A 51 45.55 5.30 -43.31
CA LYS A 51 46.72 5.25 -44.22
C LYS A 51 47.90 4.45 -43.63
N SER A 52 48.13 4.54 -42.32
CA SER A 52 49.21 3.81 -41.63
C SER A 52 48.91 2.30 -41.46
N VAL A 53 47.62 1.97 -41.41
CA VAL A 53 47.10 0.61 -41.34
C VAL A 53 46.94 -0.01 -42.75
N ALA A 54 46.69 0.80 -43.78
CA ALA A 54 46.65 0.37 -45.17
C ALA A 54 47.99 -0.27 -45.58
N GLY A 55 47.99 -1.60 -45.73
CA GLY A 55 49.17 -2.41 -46.05
C GLY A 55 49.60 -3.37 -44.94
N LYS A 56 49.18 -3.14 -43.69
CA LYS A 56 49.49 -4.02 -42.54
C LYS A 56 48.34 -4.98 -42.27
N LYS A 57 48.26 -6.06 -43.07
CA LYS A 57 47.20 -7.10 -42.98
C LYS A 57 47.00 -7.66 -41.56
N LYS A 58 48.06 -7.77 -40.75
CA LYS A 58 47.98 -8.23 -39.35
C LYS A 58 47.22 -7.25 -38.45
N ILE A 59 47.38 -5.94 -38.67
CA ILE A 59 46.73 -4.90 -37.86
C ILE A 59 45.26 -4.79 -38.24
N ASN A 60 44.91 -4.87 -39.53
CA ASN A 60 43.50 -4.94 -39.96
C ASN A 60 42.77 -6.13 -39.33
N ARG A 61 43.39 -7.31 -39.32
CA ARG A 61 42.82 -8.49 -38.67
C ARG A 61 42.57 -8.27 -37.18
N ILE A 62 43.44 -7.53 -36.48
CA ILE A 62 43.25 -7.20 -35.06
C ILE A 62 42.13 -6.18 -34.88
N PHE A 63 41.99 -5.18 -35.77
CA PHE A 63 40.89 -4.21 -35.74
C PHE A 63 39.53 -4.87 -35.98
N GLU A 64 39.45 -5.85 -36.88
CA GLU A 64 38.24 -6.66 -37.08
C GLU A 64 37.92 -7.48 -35.83
N ARG A 65 38.93 -8.13 -35.25
CA ARG A 65 38.81 -8.91 -34.01
C ARG A 65 38.61 -8.06 -32.76
N LEU A 66 38.84 -6.76 -32.81
CA LEU A 66 38.65 -5.85 -31.67
C LEU A 66 37.16 -5.72 -31.33
N ASN A 67 36.29 -5.67 -32.34
CA ASN A 67 34.84 -5.68 -32.13
C ASN A 67 34.39 -7.03 -31.54
N GLU A 68 34.93 -8.14 -32.05
CA GLU A 68 34.66 -9.47 -31.48
C GLU A 68 35.17 -9.58 -30.03
N LEU A 69 36.35 -9.02 -29.72
CA LEU A 69 36.86 -8.97 -28.35
C LEU A 69 36.01 -8.07 -27.46
N GLN A 70 35.53 -6.94 -27.97
CA GLN A 70 34.62 -6.05 -27.23
C GLN A 70 33.30 -6.76 -26.91
N ASP A 71 32.78 -7.56 -27.84
CA ASP A 71 31.61 -8.39 -27.63
C ASP A 71 31.88 -9.52 -26.62
N CYS A 72 33.03 -10.18 -26.69
CA CYS A 72 33.39 -11.25 -25.75
C CYS A 72 33.73 -10.73 -24.33
N LEU A 73 34.06 -9.44 -24.20
CA LEU A 73 34.33 -8.77 -22.93
C LEU A 73 33.08 -8.10 -22.33
N ASP A 74 31.93 -8.15 -23.03
CA ASP A 74 30.67 -7.70 -22.48
C ASP A 74 30.25 -8.68 -21.36
N PRO A 75 30.16 -8.21 -20.09
CA PRO A 75 29.83 -9.07 -18.95
C PRO A 75 28.49 -9.80 -19.16
N ALA A 76 27.54 -9.22 -19.88
CA ALA A 76 26.25 -9.86 -20.17
C ALA A 76 26.38 -11.11 -21.05
N LYS A 77 27.36 -11.16 -21.96
CA LYS A 77 27.64 -12.33 -22.82
C LYS A 77 28.56 -13.33 -22.13
N ALA A 78 29.47 -12.85 -21.28
CA ALA A 78 30.33 -13.71 -20.49
C ALA A 78 29.51 -14.59 -19.54
N ASP A 79 28.45 -14.07 -18.90
CA ASP A 79 27.58 -14.85 -18.02
C ASP A 79 26.81 -15.96 -18.77
N GLU A 80 26.34 -15.68 -20.00
CA GLU A 80 25.64 -16.67 -20.84
C GLU A 80 26.58 -17.78 -21.34
N MET A 81 27.87 -17.46 -21.53
CA MET A 81 28.89 -18.39 -22.01
C MET A 81 29.63 -19.14 -20.89
N THR A 82 29.53 -18.70 -19.64
CA THR A 82 30.26 -19.28 -18.50
C THR A 82 29.45 -20.30 -17.70
N LEU A 83 28.11 -20.29 -17.77
CA LEU A 83 27.33 -21.39 -17.21
C LEU A 83 27.36 -22.60 -18.15
N SER A 84 28.16 -23.61 -17.78
CA SER A 84 28.09 -24.95 -18.37
C SER A 84 26.67 -25.51 -18.24
N ASP A 85 26.25 -26.36 -19.16
CA ASP A 85 24.90 -26.96 -19.13
C ASP A 85 24.68 -27.79 -17.85
N ASP A 86 25.72 -28.43 -17.32
CA ASP A 86 25.68 -29.12 -16.02
C ASP A 86 25.42 -28.14 -14.86
N ALA A 87 26.03 -26.94 -14.90
CA ALA A 87 25.83 -25.91 -13.88
C ALA A 87 24.41 -25.33 -13.94
N LYS A 88 23.81 -25.22 -15.13
CA LYS A 88 22.40 -24.83 -15.27
C LYS A 88 21.46 -25.87 -14.65
N VAL A 89 21.76 -27.16 -14.85
CA VAL A 89 20.98 -28.25 -14.24
C VAL A 89 21.10 -28.21 -12.72
N GLU A 90 22.30 -28.03 -12.18
CA GLU A 90 22.50 -27.89 -10.73
C GLU A 90 21.77 -26.68 -10.15
N VAL A 91 21.77 -25.54 -10.84
CA VAL A 91 21.01 -24.34 -10.42
C VAL A 91 19.51 -24.62 -10.43
N ILE A 92 18.98 -25.28 -11.46
CA ILE A 92 17.55 -25.62 -11.53
C ILE A 92 17.18 -26.59 -10.40
N LEU A 93 18.02 -27.60 -10.12
CA LEU A 93 17.78 -28.55 -9.03
C LEU A 93 17.89 -27.90 -7.65
N ALA A 94 18.85 -26.97 -7.47
CA ALA A 94 18.99 -26.21 -6.23
C ALA A 94 17.79 -25.29 -5.96
N GLU A 95 17.20 -24.73 -7.03
CA GLU A 95 16.07 -23.81 -6.96
C GLU A 95 14.70 -24.49 -7.19
N GLU A 96 14.65 -25.83 -7.27
CA GLU A 96 13.43 -26.59 -7.56
C GLU A 96 12.30 -26.28 -6.56
N ASP A 97 12.61 -26.29 -5.27
CA ASP A 97 11.67 -25.97 -4.20
C ASP A 97 11.12 -24.54 -4.33
N LEU A 98 11.97 -23.59 -4.72
CA LEU A 98 11.58 -22.20 -4.91
C LEU A 98 10.66 -22.04 -6.12
N LEU A 99 10.97 -22.72 -7.24
CA LEU A 99 10.13 -22.74 -8.44
C LEU A 99 8.74 -23.35 -8.16
N LEU A 100 8.68 -24.46 -7.42
CA LEU A 100 7.43 -25.09 -7.02
C LEU A 100 6.59 -24.18 -6.12
N GLN A 101 7.23 -23.54 -5.13
CA GLN A 101 6.55 -22.57 -4.27
C GLN A 101 6.02 -21.37 -5.05
N GLN A 102 6.77 -20.85 -6.02
CA GLN A 102 6.31 -19.75 -6.86
C GLN A 102 5.17 -20.16 -7.77
N SER A 103 5.20 -21.36 -8.36
CA SER A 103 4.09 -21.90 -9.15
C SER A 103 2.81 -22.02 -8.32
N ALA A 104 2.88 -22.60 -7.12
CA ALA A 104 1.72 -22.71 -6.23
C ALA A 104 1.16 -21.33 -5.83
N ARG A 105 2.04 -20.35 -5.60
CA ARG A 105 1.62 -18.96 -5.33
C ARG A 105 0.97 -18.31 -6.55
N LEU A 106 1.45 -18.58 -7.75
CA LEU A 106 0.83 -18.07 -8.98
C LEU A 106 -0.54 -18.70 -9.22
N GLU A 107 -0.69 -20.01 -8.99
CA GLU A 107 -1.99 -20.68 -9.09
C GLU A 107 -3.01 -20.12 -8.09
N THR A 108 -2.59 -19.92 -6.83
CA THR A 108 -3.46 -19.30 -5.83
C THR A 108 -3.83 -17.86 -6.19
N LEU A 109 -2.89 -17.10 -6.77
CA LEU A 109 -3.18 -15.74 -7.27
C LEU A 109 -4.18 -15.77 -8.43
N GLU A 110 -4.03 -16.71 -9.37
CA GLU A 110 -4.96 -16.87 -10.48
C GLU A 110 -6.37 -17.24 -10.01
N GLN A 111 -6.49 -18.12 -9.01
CA GLN A 111 -7.76 -18.44 -8.36
C GLN A 111 -8.38 -17.21 -7.67
N LEU A 112 -7.56 -16.41 -6.99
CA LEU A 112 -8.01 -15.21 -6.27
C LEU A 112 -8.31 -14.03 -7.19
N LYS A 113 -7.79 -14.02 -8.43
CA LYS A 113 -8.03 -12.95 -9.43
C LYS A 113 -9.53 -12.72 -9.67
N GLY A 114 -10.32 -13.77 -9.73
CA GLY A 114 -11.77 -13.67 -9.91
C GLY A 114 -12.51 -13.02 -8.72
N SER A 115 -11.95 -13.10 -7.51
CA SER A 115 -12.54 -12.51 -6.30
C SER A 115 -12.32 -10.99 -6.20
N LEU A 116 -11.23 -10.48 -6.78
CA LEU A 116 -10.89 -9.05 -6.82
C LEU A 116 -11.87 -8.26 -7.71
N ASP A 117 -12.36 -8.88 -8.77
CA ASP A 117 -13.33 -8.27 -9.70
C ASP A 117 -14.79 -8.49 -9.31
N SER A 118 -15.04 -9.06 -8.12
CA SER A 118 -16.38 -9.34 -7.63
C SER A 118 -17.28 -8.10 -7.67
N GLU A 119 -18.42 -8.22 -8.35
CA GLU A 119 -19.42 -7.15 -8.45
C GLU A 119 -19.89 -6.68 -7.07
N HIS A 120 -19.86 -7.57 -6.07
CA HIS A 120 -20.21 -7.23 -4.69
C HIS A 120 -19.25 -6.21 -4.07
N ILE A 121 -17.95 -6.28 -4.37
CA ILE A 121 -16.96 -5.30 -3.90
C ILE A 121 -17.16 -3.97 -4.63
N LYS A 122 -17.45 -4.02 -5.93
CA LYS A 122 -17.76 -2.81 -6.74
C LYS A 122 -19.07 -2.13 -6.31
N ALA A 123 -20.03 -2.88 -5.77
CA ALA A 123 -21.31 -2.36 -5.30
C ALA A 123 -21.27 -1.73 -3.89
N VAL A 124 -20.19 -1.92 -3.12
CA VAL A 124 -20.05 -1.40 -1.74
C VAL A 124 -20.25 0.12 -1.63
N PRO A 125 -19.67 0.96 -2.51
CA PRO A 125 -19.89 2.41 -2.44
C PRO A 125 -21.36 2.82 -2.61
N GLY A 126 -22.15 2.06 -3.38
CA GLY A 126 -23.59 2.29 -3.55
C GLY A 126 -24.42 1.91 -2.31
N LEU A 127 -23.93 0.96 -1.50
CA LEU A 127 -24.59 0.54 -0.26
C LEU A 127 -24.30 1.50 0.91
N GLY A 128 -23.25 2.31 0.83
CA GLY A 128 -22.84 3.25 1.88
C GLY A 128 -23.93 4.26 2.25
N GLY A 129 -24.60 4.85 1.26
CA GLY A 129 -25.68 5.81 1.50
C GLY A 129 -26.88 5.18 2.22
N ARG A 130 -27.29 3.97 1.79
CA ARG A 130 -28.38 3.23 2.42
C ARG A 130 -28.04 2.77 3.84
N LEU A 131 -26.79 2.41 4.08
CA LEU A 131 -26.30 2.07 5.43
C LEU A 131 -26.31 3.29 6.35
N GLN A 132 -25.96 4.47 5.83
CA GLN A 132 -26.00 5.71 6.60
C GLN A 132 -27.45 6.10 6.97
N GLU A 133 -28.39 5.99 6.05
CA GLU A 133 -29.82 6.18 6.33
C GLU A 133 -30.32 5.19 7.39
N LEU A 134 -29.98 3.91 7.24
CA LEU A 134 -30.35 2.87 8.20
C LEU A 134 -29.74 3.13 9.59
N SER A 135 -28.48 3.55 9.65
CA SER A 135 -27.79 3.90 10.90
C SER A 135 -28.51 5.06 11.63
N GLN A 136 -28.95 6.07 10.89
CA GLN A 136 -29.72 7.17 11.47
C GLN A 136 -31.07 6.68 12.02
N VAL A 137 -31.76 5.79 11.31
CA VAL A 137 -33.03 5.20 11.80
C VAL A 137 -32.78 4.35 13.04
N GLN A 138 -31.72 3.55 13.06
CA GLN A 138 -31.35 2.69 14.19
C GLN A 138 -31.09 3.53 15.45
N LEU A 139 -30.37 4.66 15.32
CA LEU A 139 -30.13 5.58 16.43
C LEU A 139 -31.45 6.14 17.00
N ARG A 140 -32.37 6.58 16.13
CA ARG A 140 -33.68 7.06 16.57
C ARG A 140 -34.48 5.98 17.30
N GLN A 141 -34.50 4.77 16.75
CA GLN A 141 -35.20 3.64 17.38
C GLN A 141 -34.60 3.28 18.74
N GLN A 142 -33.27 3.36 18.87
CA GLN A 142 -32.58 3.11 20.13
C GLN A 142 -32.95 4.16 21.19
N ASP A 143 -32.98 5.43 20.83
CA ASP A 143 -33.38 6.53 21.73
C ASP A 143 -34.85 6.40 22.15
N GLU A 144 -35.74 6.13 21.19
CA GLU A 144 -37.18 5.92 21.46
C GLU A 144 -37.41 4.71 22.37
N ALA A 145 -36.73 3.58 22.11
CA ALA A 145 -36.83 2.39 22.95
C ALA A 145 -36.32 2.66 24.38
N GLY A 146 -35.23 3.42 24.52
CA GLY A 146 -34.70 3.84 25.81
C GLY A 146 -35.70 4.66 26.60
N HIS A 147 -36.28 5.68 25.96
CA HIS A 147 -37.29 6.54 26.58
C HIS A 147 -38.58 5.77 26.94
N MET A 148 -39.08 4.90 26.07
CA MET A 148 -40.23 4.04 26.38
C MET A 148 -39.96 3.12 27.57
N SER A 149 -38.76 2.55 27.64
CA SER A 149 -38.34 1.71 28.77
C SER A 149 -38.33 2.51 30.07
N GLU A 150 -37.76 3.72 30.07
CA GLU A 150 -37.74 4.60 31.23
C GLU A 150 -39.15 4.98 31.71
N GLN A 151 -40.05 5.34 30.78
CA GLN A 151 -41.45 5.60 31.10
C GLN A 151 -42.16 4.38 31.71
N ALA A 152 -41.89 3.18 31.18
CA ALA A 152 -42.45 1.94 31.71
C ALA A 152 -41.95 1.66 33.14
N TYR A 153 -40.65 1.87 33.41
CA TYR A 153 -40.08 1.74 34.75
C TYR A 153 -40.66 2.77 35.72
N GLU A 154 -40.84 4.02 35.28
CA GLU A 154 -41.44 5.05 36.11
C GLU A 154 -42.89 4.69 36.46
N LEU A 155 -43.67 4.23 35.49
CA LEU A 155 -45.05 3.81 35.71
C LEU A 155 -45.13 2.61 36.66
N LEU A 156 -44.25 1.62 36.49
CA LEU A 156 -44.15 0.46 37.39
C LEU A 156 -43.82 0.89 38.82
N THR A 157 -42.91 1.86 38.97
CA THR A 157 -42.50 2.42 40.27
C THR A 157 -43.66 3.15 40.93
N ARG A 158 -44.39 3.98 40.17
CA ARG A 158 -45.60 4.67 40.66
C ARG A 158 -46.68 3.68 41.07
N TYR A 159 -46.94 2.65 40.26
CA TYR A 159 -47.88 1.59 40.58
C TYR A 159 -47.49 0.86 41.88
N ASN A 160 -46.22 0.46 42.02
CA ASN A 160 -45.72 -0.20 43.21
C ASN A 160 -45.89 0.69 44.47
N SER A 161 -45.62 1.99 44.35
CA SER A 161 -45.84 2.96 45.41
C SER A 161 -47.31 3.03 45.84
N ILE A 162 -48.23 3.12 44.88
CA ILE A 162 -49.69 3.13 45.13
C ILE A 162 -50.12 1.85 45.85
N VAL A 163 -49.70 0.68 45.36
CA VAL A 163 -50.04 -0.62 45.97
C VAL A 163 -49.51 -0.73 47.40
N ASN A 164 -48.30 -0.21 47.67
CA ASN A 164 -47.71 -0.22 49.00
C ASN A 164 -48.47 0.72 49.95
N LEU A 165 -48.84 1.94 49.50
CA LEU A 165 -49.69 2.85 50.28
C LEU A 165 -51.07 2.23 50.57
N LEU A 166 -51.70 1.64 49.56
CA LEU A 166 -53.01 1.00 49.69
C LEU A 166 -52.96 -0.15 50.70
N SER A 167 -51.92 -0.99 50.62
CA SER A 167 -51.68 -2.08 51.58
C SER A 167 -51.53 -1.55 53.01
N LYS A 168 -50.74 -0.48 53.22
CA LYS A 168 -50.61 0.15 54.53
C LYS A 168 -51.93 0.73 55.04
N GLN A 169 -52.70 1.35 54.16
CA GLN A 169 -54.00 1.91 54.50
C GLN A 169 -55.01 0.83 54.91
N PHE A 170 -55.02 -0.30 54.22
CA PHE A 170 -55.86 -1.44 54.59
C PHE A 170 -55.49 -2.02 55.95
N VAL A 171 -54.19 -2.17 56.26
CA VAL A 171 -53.74 -2.61 57.58
C VAL A 171 -54.18 -1.63 58.67
N GLN A 172 -54.04 -0.31 58.43
CA GLN A 172 -54.50 0.69 59.39
C GLN A 172 -56.01 0.64 59.59
N TRP A 173 -56.78 0.49 58.52
CA TRP A 173 -58.24 0.35 58.62
C TRP A 173 -58.62 -0.91 59.39
N ASP A 174 -58.00 -2.05 59.11
CA ASP A 174 -58.23 -3.31 59.82
C ASP A 174 -57.90 -3.19 61.31
N GLU A 175 -56.80 -2.52 61.66
CA GLU A 175 -56.43 -2.27 63.06
C GLU A 175 -57.45 -1.36 63.76
N THR A 176 -57.91 -0.29 63.09
CA THR A 176 -58.95 0.59 63.64
C THR A 176 -60.27 -0.13 63.83
N LEU A 177 -60.65 -0.99 62.88
CA LEU A 177 -61.89 -1.78 62.94
C LEU A 177 -61.81 -2.79 64.07
N THR A 178 -60.69 -3.51 64.19
CA THR A 178 -60.42 -4.45 65.30
C THR A 178 -60.50 -3.75 66.66
N ARG A 179 -59.90 -2.55 66.80
CA ARG A 179 -60.00 -1.75 68.03
C ARG A 179 -61.45 -1.38 68.37
N LEU A 180 -62.24 -0.98 67.38
CA LEU A 180 -63.66 -0.66 67.57
C LEU A 180 -64.49 -1.89 67.94
N GLU A 181 -64.21 -3.05 67.33
CA GLU A 181 -64.86 -4.31 67.66
C GLU A 181 -64.54 -4.74 69.10
N GLN A 182 -63.28 -4.71 69.51
CA GLN A 182 -62.87 -5.01 70.88
C GLN A 182 -63.52 -4.08 71.92
N ALA A 183 -63.65 -2.78 71.61
CA ALA A 183 -64.36 -1.81 72.45
C ALA A 183 -65.87 -2.09 72.54
N LYS A 184 -66.45 -2.74 71.53
CA LYS A 184 -67.86 -3.16 71.52
C LYS A 184 -68.08 -4.48 72.26
N PHE A 185 -67.14 -5.43 72.16
CA PHE A 185 -67.18 -6.69 72.91
C PHE A 185 -66.95 -6.51 74.42
N THR A 186 -66.11 -5.56 74.83
CA THR A 186 -65.91 -5.24 76.27
C THR A 186 -67.10 -4.53 76.92
N LYS A 187 -68.05 -4.00 76.14
CA LYS A 187 -69.30 -3.36 76.62
C LYS A 187 -70.51 -4.29 76.61
N LYS A 188 -70.37 -5.54 76.18
CA LYS A 188 -71.43 -6.54 76.22
C LYS A 188 -71.11 -7.52 77.36
N PRO A 189 -71.61 -7.30 78.59
CA PRO A 189 -71.49 -8.32 79.62
C PRO A 189 -72.23 -9.59 79.16
N LEU A 190 -71.55 -10.74 79.25
CA LEU A 190 -72.22 -12.00 79.56
C LEU A 190 -72.95 -11.82 80.90
N ASP A 191 -74.12 -12.45 81.01
CA ASP A 191 -75.00 -12.54 82.20
C ASP A 191 -74.34 -12.33 83.57
#